data_AF-A0A2P5NWJ4-F1
#
_entry.id   AF-A0A2P5NWJ4-F1
#
_cell.length_a   1.000
_cell.length_b   1.000
_cell.length_c   1.000
_cell.angle_alpha   90.00
_cell.angle_beta   90.00
_cell.angle_gamma   90.00
#
_symmetry.space_group_name_H-M   'P 1'
#
loop_
_entity.id
_entity.type
_entity.pdbx_description
1 polymer ?
#
loop_
_entity_poly.entity_id
_entity_poly.type
_entity_poly.pdbx_seq_one_letter_code
_entity_poly.pdbx_strand_id
1 'polypeptide(L)'
;MHKPTYLLIAISLLTLTACTSQPVKDAQPVPAPAAAPTTNTPATSEQSPPLTELKNGKTLNMVRVMDGAACKNDLQGVKGTFLVYANPDDIERIKREKGTQIFADFEVKIQNLATEALQTATDATNLAEDPFAISAQVVQQKLANQLTANFQDSIAAGLQRFQQDTTLSIDIVPFPPSLIFYQKDCEATQLEPDESQAPQK
;
A
#
# COMPACT_ATOMS: atom_id res chain seq x y z
N MET A 1 -0.96 68.14 20.86
CA MET A 1 -1.14 67.90 22.32
C MET A 1 -0.75 66.45 22.57
N HIS A 2 0.44 66.20 23.13
CA HIS A 2 0.68 65.82 24.54
C HIS A 2 -0.08 64.53 24.93
N LYS A 3 0.50 63.39 25.35
CA LYS A 3 1.86 62.96 25.72
C LYS A 3 1.88 61.39 25.76
N PRO A 4 3.06 60.75 25.76
CA PRO A 4 3.30 59.29 25.88
C PRO A 4 3.27 58.83 27.36
N THR A 5 3.40 57.52 27.68
CA THR A 5 4.17 56.96 28.84
C THR A 5 4.17 55.41 28.86
N TYR A 6 5.36 54.84 29.12
CA TYR A 6 5.75 53.44 29.39
C TYR A 6 5.50 52.99 30.86
N LEU A 7 5.29 51.69 31.12
CA LEU A 7 5.70 50.99 32.38
C LEU A 7 5.53 49.45 32.17
N LEU A 8 6.60 48.65 31.98
CA LEU A 8 7.34 47.83 32.97
C LEU A 8 6.50 46.90 33.88
N ILE A 9 6.81 45.58 33.83
CA ILE A 9 6.99 44.57 34.91
C ILE A 9 7.18 43.22 34.15
N ALA A 10 8.34 42.55 34.08
CA ALA A 10 9.28 42.02 35.08
C ALA A 10 8.83 40.71 35.78
N ILE A 11 9.38 39.59 35.26
CA ILE A 11 9.99 38.42 35.93
C ILE A 11 9.13 37.50 36.84
N SER A 12 9.41 36.18 36.69
CA SER A 12 9.37 35.08 37.69
C SER A 12 8.15 34.15 37.55
N LEU A 13 8.19 32.80 37.64
CA LEU A 13 9.14 31.86 38.25
C LEU A 13 9.18 30.52 37.50
N LEU A 14 10.35 29.90 37.51
CA LEU A 14 10.59 28.47 37.31
C LEU A 14 9.96 27.63 38.44
N THR A 15 9.27 26.55 38.10
CA THR A 15 9.08 25.41 39.01
C THR A 15 9.51 24.13 38.30
N LEU A 16 10.76 23.73 38.54
CA LEU A 16 11.22 22.36 38.33
C LEU A 16 10.62 21.50 39.45
N THR A 17 9.60 20.69 39.14
CA THR A 17 9.21 19.60 40.03
C THR A 17 10.08 18.38 39.73
N ALA A 18 11.10 18.19 40.57
CA ALA A 18 11.85 16.94 40.65
C ALA A 18 10.95 15.88 41.31
N CYS A 19 10.59 14.82 40.60
CA CYS A 19 9.95 13.64 41.19
C CYS A 19 11.01 12.87 41.98
N THR A 20 10.73 12.71 43.28
CA THR A 20 11.58 12.00 44.23
C THR A 20 11.31 10.50 44.10
N SER A 21 12.37 9.71 43.93
CA SER A 21 12.28 8.25 43.94
C SER A 21 12.29 7.76 45.38
N GLN A 22 11.20 7.15 45.85
CA GLN A 22 11.22 6.35 47.08
C GLN A 22 11.45 4.87 46.74
N PRO A 23 12.35 4.16 47.45
CA PRO A 23 12.50 2.72 47.27
C PRO A 23 11.42 1.98 48.05
N VAL A 24 10.61 1.16 47.37
CA VAL A 24 9.65 0.26 48.00
C VAL A 24 10.26 -1.14 48.11
N LYS A 25 10.16 -1.65 49.33
CA LYS A 25 10.61 -2.93 49.89
C LYS A 25 9.93 -4.13 49.23
N ASP A 26 10.67 -5.24 49.12
CA ASP A 26 10.36 -6.46 48.37
C ASP A 26 9.02 -7.17 48.65
N ALA A 27 8.45 -7.64 47.52
CA ALA A 27 7.80 -8.94 47.23
C ALA A 27 6.42 -9.31 47.81
N GLN A 28 5.43 -9.32 46.89
CA GLN A 28 4.48 -10.44 46.69
C GLN A 28 3.99 -10.42 45.22
N PRO A 29 4.00 -11.55 44.48
CA PRO A 29 3.61 -11.58 43.07
C PRO A 29 2.08 -11.66 42.92
N VAL A 30 1.48 -10.59 42.41
CA VAL A 30 0.08 -10.56 41.96
C VAL A 30 0.06 -10.83 40.45
N PRO A 31 -0.82 -11.70 39.91
CA PRO A 31 -0.86 -11.99 38.48
C PRO A 31 -1.24 -10.74 37.68
N ALA A 32 -0.56 -10.52 36.56
CA ALA A 32 -0.79 -9.39 35.67
C ALA A 32 -2.26 -9.34 35.20
N PRO A 33 -2.91 -8.15 35.15
CA PRO A 33 -4.22 -8.00 34.54
C PRO A 33 -4.14 -8.34 33.05
N ALA A 34 -5.05 -9.19 32.59
CA ALA A 34 -5.22 -9.54 31.18
C ALA A 34 -5.35 -8.26 30.34
N ALA A 35 -4.56 -8.18 29.28
CA ALA A 35 -4.66 -7.12 28.29
C ALA A 35 -6.10 -7.03 27.77
N ALA A 36 -6.67 -5.83 27.87
CA ALA A 36 -7.98 -5.54 27.28
C ALA A 36 -7.93 -5.81 25.76
N PRO A 37 -9.01 -6.33 25.16
CA PRO A 37 -9.08 -6.51 23.71
C PRO A 37 -8.98 -5.13 23.06
N THR A 38 -7.93 -4.94 22.25
CA THR A 38 -7.82 -3.79 21.36
C THR A 38 -9.01 -3.80 20.41
N THR A 39 -9.88 -2.82 20.59
CA THR A 39 -11.00 -2.52 19.71
C THR A 39 -10.43 -2.24 18.32
N ASN A 40 -10.74 -3.09 17.34
CA ASN A 40 -10.43 -2.87 15.93
C ASN A 40 -11.24 -1.68 15.42
N THR A 41 -10.67 -0.49 15.49
CA THR A 41 -11.15 0.67 14.72
C THR A 41 -10.79 0.43 13.25
N PRO A 42 -11.71 0.57 12.28
CA PRO A 42 -11.35 0.49 10.88
C PRO A 42 -10.61 1.77 10.48
N ALA A 43 -9.28 1.69 10.42
CA ALA A 43 -8.42 2.77 9.96
C ALA A 43 -8.35 2.76 8.42
N THR A 44 -9.33 3.39 7.77
CA THR A 44 -9.25 3.76 6.36
C THR A 44 -8.62 5.14 6.24
N SER A 45 -7.36 5.18 5.75
CA SER A 45 -6.78 6.19 4.82
C SER A 45 -5.26 6.38 4.95
N GLU A 46 -4.56 5.71 5.89
CA GLU A 46 -3.11 5.90 6.09
C GLU A 46 -2.31 4.61 6.29
N GLN A 47 -2.77 3.48 5.76
CA GLN A 47 -1.93 2.28 5.80
C GLN A 47 -0.80 2.42 4.79
N SER A 48 0.44 2.46 5.26
CA SER A 48 1.59 2.26 4.39
C SER A 48 1.57 0.81 3.87
N PRO A 49 1.96 0.56 2.61
CA PRO A 49 2.09 -0.79 2.09
C PRO A 49 3.01 -1.66 2.97
N PRO A 50 2.68 -2.94 3.22
CA PRO A 50 3.57 -3.81 3.97
C PRO A 50 4.87 -4.04 3.20
N LEU A 51 6.01 -3.87 3.86
CA LEU A 51 7.32 -4.04 3.20
C LEU A 51 7.66 -5.50 2.90
N THR A 52 6.96 -6.45 3.52
CA THR A 52 7.19 -7.89 3.36
C THR A 52 5.88 -8.66 3.32
N GLU A 53 5.92 -9.82 2.67
CA GLU A 53 4.80 -10.77 2.60
C GLU A 53 5.30 -12.20 2.79
N LEU A 54 4.49 -13.06 3.43
CA LEU A 54 4.77 -14.49 3.56
C LEU A 54 3.98 -15.27 2.52
N LYS A 55 4.68 -15.89 1.56
CA LYS A 55 4.08 -16.73 0.51
C LYS A 55 4.75 -18.09 0.44
N ASN A 56 3.96 -19.16 0.54
CA ASN A 56 4.45 -20.55 0.48
C ASN A 56 5.64 -20.82 1.43
N GLY A 57 5.60 -20.24 2.64
CA GLY A 57 6.67 -20.37 3.64
C GLY A 57 7.94 -19.56 3.36
N LYS A 58 7.96 -18.74 2.30
CA LYS A 58 9.05 -17.80 1.99
C LYS A 58 8.64 -16.37 2.31
N THR A 59 9.54 -15.62 2.94
CA THR A 59 9.40 -14.16 3.06
C THR A 59 9.82 -13.52 1.74
N LEU A 60 8.92 -12.72 1.17
CA LEU A 60 9.18 -11.88 0.01
C LEU A 60 9.28 -10.42 0.47
N ASN A 61 10.17 -9.65 -0.16
CA ASN A 61 10.34 -8.22 0.12
C ASN A 61 9.70 -7.41 -0.99
N MET A 62 9.06 -6.30 -0.64
CA MET A 62 8.55 -5.36 -1.64
C MET A 62 9.75 -4.76 -2.38
N VAL A 63 9.80 -4.98 -3.69
CA VAL A 63 10.88 -4.50 -4.56
C VAL A 63 10.42 -3.40 -5.50
N ARG A 64 9.12 -3.28 -5.74
CA ARG A 64 8.55 -2.23 -6.59
C ARG A 64 7.10 -1.95 -6.23
N VAL A 65 6.74 -0.69 -6.44
CA VAL A 65 5.36 -0.20 -6.45
C VAL A 65 5.06 0.17 -7.91
N MET A 66 3.95 -0.33 -8.44
CA MET A 66 3.50 -0.05 -9.81
C MET A 66 2.12 0.57 -9.77
N ASP A 67 1.88 1.57 -10.61
CA ASP A 67 0.52 2.07 -10.83
C ASP A 67 -0.09 1.38 -12.04
N GLY A 68 -1.40 1.17 -11.98
CA GLY A 68 -2.16 0.54 -13.05
C GLY A 68 -3.55 1.12 -13.14
N ALA A 69 -4.07 1.18 -14.36
CA ALA A 69 -5.44 1.55 -14.66
C ALA A 69 -5.99 0.64 -15.76
N ALA A 70 -7.28 0.35 -15.70
CA ALA A 70 -7.99 -0.39 -16.73
C ALA A 70 -9.44 0.10 -16.80
N CYS A 71 -9.96 0.19 -18.02
CA CYS A 71 -11.37 0.48 -18.26
C CYS A 71 -12.08 -0.80 -18.72
N LYS A 72 -13.25 -1.04 -18.13
CA LYS A 72 -14.22 -2.04 -18.59
C LYS A 72 -15.00 -1.52 -19.80
N ASN A 73 -15.28 -0.21 -19.80
CA ASN A 73 -15.94 0.55 -20.86
C ASN A 73 -15.66 2.05 -20.63
N ASP A 74 -16.20 2.92 -21.48
CA ASP A 74 -15.97 4.37 -21.44
C ASP A 74 -16.39 5.03 -20.11
N LEU A 75 -17.24 4.40 -19.31
CA LEU A 75 -17.74 4.97 -18.04
C LEU A 75 -17.12 4.31 -16.81
N GLN A 76 -16.71 3.04 -16.94
CA GLN A 76 -16.36 2.19 -15.81
C GLN A 76 -14.94 1.68 -15.89
N GLY A 77 -14.24 1.73 -14.77
CA GLY A 77 -12.93 1.14 -14.64
C GLY A 77 -12.37 1.26 -13.25
N VAL A 78 -11.07 1.02 -13.16
CA VAL A 78 -10.32 1.08 -11.91
C VAL A 78 -8.95 1.65 -12.18
N LYS A 79 -8.43 2.39 -11.20
CA LYS A 79 -7.00 2.66 -11.08
C LYS A 79 -6.52 2.39 -9.66
N GLY A 80 -5.22 2.20 -9.52
CA GLY A 80 -4.57 2.17 -8.22
C GLY A 80 -3.18 1.58 -8.30
N THR A 81 -2.68 1.19 -7.14
CA THR A 81 -1.32 0.73 -6.95
C THR A 81 -1.28 -0.79 -6.76
N PHE A 82 -0.23 -1.40 -7.29
CA PHE A 82 0.09 -2.82 -7.24
C PHE A 82 1.50 -2.99 -6.69
N LEU A 83 1.65 -3.91 -5.75
CA LEU A 83 2.87 -4.14 -5.01
C LEU A 83 3.55 -5.38 -5.58
N VAL A 84 4.82 -5.24 -5.96
CA VAL A 84 5.63 -6.35 -6.43
C VAL A 84 6.55 -6.77 -5.30
N TYR A 85 6.41 -8.03 -4.90
CA TYR A 85 7.25 -8.68 -3.91
C TYR A 85 8.17 -9.69 -4.59
N ALA A 86 9.39 -9.84 -4.09
CA ALA A 86 10.33 -10.81 -4.61
C ALA A 86 11.18 -11.45 -3.49
N ASN A 87 11.59 -12.69 -3.70
CA ASN A 87 12.48 -13.37 -2.78
C ASN A 87 13.91 -12.79 -2.90
N PRO A 88 14.51 -12.28 -1.82
CA PRO A 88 15.82 -11.66 -1.88
C PRO A 88 16.95 -12.63 -2.25
N ASP A 89 16.87 -13.89 -1.83
CA ASP A 89 17.89 -14.90 -2.14
C ASP A 89 17.90 -15.25 -3.64
N ASP A 90 16.73 -15.34 -4.26
CA ASP A 90 16.59 -15.52 -5.71
C ASP A 90 17.18 -14.34 -6.48
N ILE A 91 16.96 -13.11 -6.02
CA ILE A 91 17.56 -11.92 -6.62
C ILE A 91 19.09 -12.01 -6.59
N GLU A 92 19.66 -12.26 -5.41
CA GLU A 92 21.11 -12.31 -5.26
C GLU A 92 21.75 -13.47 -6.05
N ARG A 93 21.08 -14.62 -6.09
CA ARG A 93 21.49 -15.74 -6.93
C ARG A 93 21.48 -15.37 -8.42
N ILE A 94 20.37 -14.81 -8.91
CA ILE A 94 20.23 -14.44 -10.32
C ILE A 94 21.24 -13.35 -10.72
N LYS A 95 21.51 -12.36 -9.86
CA LYS A 95 22.56 -11.36 -10.10
C LYS A 95 23.93 -12.01 -10.31
N ARG A 96 24.30 -13.00 -9.49
CA ARG A 96 25.58 -13.73 -9.64
C ARG A 96 25.63 -14.59 -10.89
N GLU A 97 24.53 -15.26 -11.24
CA GLU A 97 24.47 -16.23 -12.33
C GLU A 97 24.28 -15.59 -13.72
N LYS A 98 23.47 -14.53 -13.80
CA LYS A 98 23.00 -13.95 -15.08
C LYS A 98 23.36 -12.47 -15.26
N GLY A 99 23.90 -11.82 -14.22
CA GLY A 99 24.16 -10.39 -14.20
C GLY A 99 22.91 -9.55 -13.92
N THR A 100 23.09 -8.26 -13.62
CA THR A 100 22.01 -7.34 -13.23
C THR A 100 21.13 -6.86 -14.38
N GLN A 101 21.64 -6.91 -15.62
CA GLN A 101 20.91 -6.46 -16.81
C GLN A 101 19.56 -7.18 -17.01
N ILE A 102 19.45 -8.44 -16.56
CA ILE A 102 18.29 -9.29 -16.83
C ILE A 102 17.03 -8.79 -16.12
N PHE A 103 17.20 -7.99 -15.06
CA PHE A 103 16.08 -7.46 -14.30
C PHE A 103 15.29 -6.41 -15.07
N ALA A 104 15.89 -5.70 -16.03
CA ALA A 104 15.15 -4.82 -16.92
C ALA A 104 14.10 -5.60 -17.75
N ASP A 105 14.50 -6.76 -18.28
CA ASP A 105 13.57 -7.64 -19.01
C ASP A 105 12.50 -8.24 -18.09
N PHE A 106 12.86 -8.55 -16.84
CA PHE A 106 11.91 -9.05 -15.85
C PHE A 106 10.86 -8.00 -15.49
N GLU A 107 11.27 -6.75 -15.29
CA GLU A 107 10.36 -5.64 -15.01
C GLU A 107 9.33 -5.46 -16.12
N VAL A 108 9.75 -5.47 -17.39
CA VAL A 108 8.83 -5.38 -18.53
C VAL A 108 7.83 -6.54 -18.53
N LYS A 109 8.29 -7.76 -18.28
CA LYS A 109 7.42 -8.95 -18.22
C LYS A 109 6.42 -8.88 -17.06
N ILE A 110 6.86 -8.47 -15.88
CA ILE A 110 6.02 -8.30 -14.68
C ILE A 110 4.95 -7.23 -14.95
N GLN A 111 5.32 -6.11 -15.56
CA GLN A 111 4.39 -5.03 -15.88
C GLN A 111 3.33 -5.50 -16.90
N ASN A 112 3.73 -6.21 -17.95
CA ASN A 112 2.78 -6.75 -18.94
C ASN A 112 1.81 -7.74 -18.30
N LEU A 113 2.32 -8.68 -17.48
CA LEU A 113 1.49 -9.64 -16.74
C LEU A 113 0.48 -8.93 -15.83
N ALA A 114 0.92 -7.93 -15.07
CA ALA A 114 0.06 -7.17 -14.17
C ALA A 114 -1.00 -6.37 -14.94
N THR A 115 -0.64 -5.79 -16.09
CA THR A 115 -1.56 -5.02 -16.93
C THR A 115 -2.66 -5.90 -17.53
N GLU A 116 -2.28 -7.05 -18.09
CA GLU A 116 -3.23 -8.02 -18.66
C GLU A 116 -4.16 -8.60 -17.59
N ALA A 117 -3.61 -8.92 -16.41
CA ALA A 117 -4.37 -9.38 -15.26
C ALA A 117 -5.34 -8.31 -14.75
N LEU A 118 -4.90 -7.05 -14.67
CA LEU A 118 -5.75 -5.94 -14.25
C LEU A 118 -6.92 -5.73 -15.21
N GLN A 119 -6.67 -5.74 -16.53
CA GLN A 119 -7.74 -5.64 -17.52
C GLN A 119 -8.76 -6.77 -17.35
N THR A 120 -8.28 -8.02 -17.28
CA THR A 120 -9.14 -9.20 -17.10
C THR A 120 -9.96 -9.11 -15.81
N ALA A 121 -9.32 -8.71 -14.70
CA ALA A 121 -9.99 -8.55 -13.41
C ALA A 121 -11.04 -7.44 -13.43
N THR A 122 -10.75 -6.34 -14.14
CA THR A 122 -11.67 -5.21 -14.32
C THR A 122 -12.89 -5.63 -15.12
N ASP A 123 -12.70 -6.39 -16.19
CA ASP A 123 -13.79 -6.93 -17.01
C ASP A 123 -14.69 -7.89 -16.21
N ALA A 124 -14.09 -8.70 -15.34
CA ALA A 124 -14.81 -9.63 -14.47
C ALA A 124 -15.52 -8.95 -13.28
N THR A 125 -15.08 -7.76 -12.87
CA THR A 125 -15.65 -7.05 -11.70
C THR A 125 -16.95 -6.35 -12.07
N ASN A 126 -17.96 -6.44 -11.19
CA ASN A 126 -19.21 -5.70 -11.37
C ASN A 126 -19.04 -4.27 -10.81
N LEU A 127 -18.67 -3.34 -11.70
CA LEU A 127 -18.45 -1.93 -11.36
C LEU A 127 -19.73 -1.09 -11.32
N ALA A 128 -20.91 -1.69 -11.50
CA ALA A 128 -22.17 -0.96 -11.43
C ALA A 128 -22.43 -0.38 -10.03
N GLU A 129 -23.10 0.77 -9.99
CA GLU A 129 -23.55 1.39 -8.73
C GLU A 129 -24.55 0.47 -8.02
N ASP A 130 -24.37 0.29 -6.70
CA ASP A 130 -25.26 -0.52 -5.86
C ASP A 130 -26.28 0.42 -5.18
N PRO A 131 -27.54 0.48 -5.66
CA PRO A 131 -28.53 1.42 -5.13
C PRO A 131 -29.00 1.08 -3.72
N PHE A 132 -28.61 -0.08 -3.18
CA PHE A 132 -28.94 -0.54 -1.83
C PHE A 132 -27.76 -0.46 -0.87
N ALA A 133 -26.66 0.17 -1.29
CA ALA A 133 -25.47 0.35 -0.48
C ALA A 133 -25.76 1.11 0.83
N ILE A 134 -25.31 0.53 1.94
CA ILE A 134 -25.44 1.14 3.28
C ILE A 134 -24.48 2.34 3.42
N SER A 135 -23.32 2.31 2.77
CA SER A 135 -22.38 3.43 2.70
C SER A 135 -21.41 3.28 1.52
N ALA A 136 -20.84 4.40 1.07
CA ALA A 136 -19.82 4.42 0.01
C ALA A 136 -18.56 3.60 0.39
N GLN A 137 -18.17 3.61 1.66
CA GLN A 137 -17.02 2.85 2.15
C GLN A 137 -17.24 1.33 2.04
N VAL A 138 -18.44 0.84 2.35
CA VAL A 138 -18.79 -0.58 2.21
C VAL A 138 -18.76 -1.01 0.74
N VAL A 139 -19.25 -0.15 -0.16
CA VAL A 139 -19.17 -0.40 -1.61
C VAL A 139 -17.73 -0.46 -2.08
N GLN A 140 -16.89 0.51 -1.70
CA GLN A 140 -15.48 0.55 -2.07
C GLN A 140 -14.75 -0.71 -1.61
N GLN A 141 -14.96 -1.15 -0.37
CA GLN A 141 -14.34 -2.35 0.15
C GLN A 141 -14.81 -3.62 -0.58
N LYS A 142 -16.10 -3.72 -0.90
CA LYS A 142 -16.66 -4.84 -1.67
C LYS A 142 -16.04 -4.91 -3.07
N LEU A 143 -15.94 -3.78 -3.76
CA LEU A 143 -15.31 -3.69 -5.09
C LEU A 143 -13.82 -4.03 -5.01
N ALA A 144 -13.10 -3.51 -4.02
CA ALA A 144 -11.69 -3.80 -3.80
C ALA A 144 -11.43 -5.29 -3.54
N ASN A 145 -12.29 -5.95 -2.76
CA ASN A 145 -12.20 -7.39 -2.51
C ASN A 145 -12.47 -8.20 -3.79
N GLN A 146 -13.50 -7.82 -4.57
CA GLN A 146 -13.83 -8.49 -5.83
C GLN A 146 -12.71 -8.34 -6.85
N LEU A 147 -12.19 -7.13 -7.04
CA LEU A 147 -11.08 -6.88 -7.95
C LEU A 147 -9.83 -7.66 -7.51
N THR A 148 -9.51 -7.66 -6.21
CA THR A 148 -8.36 -8.41 -5.69
C THR A 148 -8.45 -9.90 -5.98
N ALA A 149 -9.61 -10.51 -5.72
CA ALA A 149 -9.84 -11.92 -6.01
C ALA A 149 -9.71 -12.21 -7.52
N ASN A 150 -10.41 -11.42 -8.36
CA ASN A 150 -10.35 -11.56 -9.81
C ASN A 150 -8.93 -11.37 -10.37
N PHE A 151 -8.17 -10.42 -9.80
CA PHE A 151 -6.77 -10.18 -10.17
C PHE A 151 -5.89 -11.37 -9.83
N GLN A 152 -5.98 -11.89 -8.61
CA GLN A 152 -5.22 -13.07 -8.17
C GLN A 152 -5.51 -14.29 -9.05
N ASP A 153 -6.78 -14.52 -9.37
CA ASP A 153 -7.18 -15.61 -10.26
C ASP A 153 -6.62 -15.41 -11.67
N SER A 154 -6.73 -14.19 -12.22
CA SER A 154 -6.26 -13.88 -13.58
C SER A 154 -4.74 -13.96 -13.74
N ILE A 155 -3.97 -13.57 -12.72
CA ILE A 155 -2.51 -13.51 -12.81
C ILE A 155 -1.84 -14.86 -12.50
N ALA A 156 -2.53 -15.77 -11.80
CA ALA A 156 -1.93 -16.99 -11.25
C ALA A 156 -1.11 -17.80 -12.27
N ALA A 157 -1.69 -18.08 -13.45
CA ALA A 157 -1.02 -18.89 -14.47
C ALA A 157 0.19 -18.17 -15.09
N GLY A 158 0.05 -16.86 -15.35
CA GLY A 158 1.13 -16.03 -15.89
C GLY A 158 2.29 -15.89 -14.91
N LEU A 159 1.97 -15.66 -13.64
CA LEU A 159 2.94 -15.59 -12.54
C LEU A 159 3.68 -16.92 -12.37
N GLN A 160 2.96 -18.04 -12.38
CA GLN A 160 3.58 -19.36 -12.29
C GLN A 160 4.56 -19.60 -13.44
N ARG A 161 4.18 -19.27 -14.69
CA ARG A 161 5.06 -19.42 -15.85
C ARG A 161 6.29 -18.52 -15.75
N PHE A 162 6.11 -17.26 -15.37
CA PHE A 162 7.23 -16.35 -15.13
C PHE A 162 8.22 -16.91 -14.11
N GLN A 163 7.72 -17.43 -13.00
CA GLN A 163 8.57 -18.02 -11.95
C GLN A 163 9.29 -19.28 -12.43
N GLN A 164 8.65 -20.12 -13.25
CA GLN A 164 9.28 -21.29 -13.86
C GLN A 164 10.40 -20.91 -14.81
N ASP A 165 10.17 -19.92 -15.69
CA ASP A 165 11.13 -19.51 -16.72
C ASP A 165 12.32 -18.74 -16.13
N THR A 166 12.08 -17.93 -15.11
CA THR A 166 13.09 -17.02 -14.54
C THR A 166 13.78 -17.57 -13.29
N THR A 167 13.13 -18.51 -12.60
CA THR A 167 13.46 -18.97 -11.23
C THR A 167 13.34 -17.89 -10.14
N LEU A 168 12.79 -16.71 -10.47
CA LEU A 168 12.59 -15.63 -9.50
C LEU A 168 11.24 -15.81 -8.81
N SER A 169 11.24 -16.17 -7.53
CA SER A 169 9.99 -16.21 -6.74
C SER A 169 9.47 -14.80 -6.50
N ILE A 170 8.26 -14.49 -7.00
CA ILE A 170 7.62 -13.18 -6.85
C ILE A 170 6.15 -13.26 -6.42
N ASP A 171 5.61 -12.15 -5.94
CA ASP A 171 4.17 -11.92 -5.89
C ASP A 171 3.82 -10.54 -6.43
N ILE A 172 2.59 -10.41 -6.92
CA ILE A 172 2.04 -9.14 -7.39
C ILE A 172 0.64 -9.05 -6.81
N VAL A 173 0.40 -8.05 -5.97
CA VAL A 173 -0.88 -7.88 -5.27
C VAL A 173 -1.40 -6.47 -5.46
N PRO A 174 -2.71 -6.28 -5.73
CA PRO A 174 -3.31 -4.96 -5.65
C PRO A 174 -3.18 -4.42 -4.22
N PHE A 175 -3.06 -3.10 -4.06
CA PHE A 175 -3.08 -2.44 -2.77
C PHE A 175 -4.46 -1.81 -2.53
N PRO A 176 -5.39 -2.48 -1.83
CA PRO A 176 -6.79 -2.05 -1.75
C PRO A 176 -7.02 -0.60 -1.31
N PRO A 177 -6.26 -0.03 -0.34
CA PRO A 177 -6.42 1.37 0.05
C PRO A 177 -6.16 2.39 -1.07
N SER A 178 -5.42 2.02 -2.13
CA SER A 178 -5.14 2.90 -3.28
C SER A 178 -6.16 2.79 -4.42
N LEU A 179 -7.05 1.79 -4.38
CA LEU A 179 -7.96 1.52 -5.49
C LEU A 179 -9.05 2.60 -5.57
N ILE A 180 -9.23 3.13 -6.77
CA ILE A 180 -10.27 4.09 -7.14
C ILE A 180 -11.08 3.48 -8.27
N PHE A 181 -12.40 3.38 -8.07
CA PHE A 181 -13.33 2.83 -9.05
C PHE A 181 -14.10 3.95 -9.74
N TYR A 182 -14.15 3.88 -11.05
CA TYR A 182 -14.85 4.82 -11.92
C TYR A 182 -16.19 4.24 -12.34
N GLN A 183 -17.22 5.10 -12.39
CA GLN A 183 -18.59 4.73 -12.78
C GLN A 183 -19.24 5.73 -13.75
N LYS A 184 -18.58 6.84 -14.05
CA LYS A 184 -19.13 7.95 -14.83
C LYS A 184 -18.21 8.45 -15.94
N ASP A 185 -16.93 8.10 -15.90
CA ASP A 185 -15.93 8.45 -16.90
C ASP A 185 -14.66 7.63 -16.61
N CYS A 186 -14.19 6.84 -17.56
CA CYS A 186 -12.96 6.07 -17.43
C CYS A 186 -11.98 6.42 -18.54
N GLU A 187 -10.93 7.15 -18.16
CA GLU A 187 -9.78 7.40 -19.02
C GLU A 187 -8.56 6.63 -18.49
N ALA A 188 -8.41 5.37 -18.88
CA ALA A 188 -7.23 4.56 -18.49
C ALA A 188 -5.91 5.10 -19.06
N THR A 189 -5.96 6.04 -20.01
CA THR A 189 -4.79 6.62 -20.70
C THR A 189 -4.10 7.73 -19.92
N GLN A 190 -4.66 8.24 -18.81
CA GLN A 190 -4.03 9.27 -17.99
C GLN A 190 -3.35 8.68 -16.74
N LEU A 191 -2.35 7.82 -16.94
CA LEU A 191 -1.27 7.73 -15.97
C LEU A 191 -0.41 8.96 -16.22
N GLU A 192 -0.67 10.06 -15.51
CA GLU A 192 0.09 11.31 -15.72
C GLU A 192 1.59 11.02 -15.59
N PRO A 193 2.41 11.39 -16.58
CA PRO A 193 3.85 11.38 -16.43
C PRO A 193 4.22 12.28 -15.25
N ASP A 194 5.05 11.78 -14.35
CA ASP A 194 5.63 12.53 -13.24
C ASP A 194 6.21 13.87 -13.77
N GLU A 195 5.53 14.99 -13.49
CA GLU A 195 5.93 16.34 -13.91
C GLU A 195 7.26 16.80 -13.27
N SER A 196 7.92 15.95 -12.48
CA SER A 196 9.20 16.24 -11.83
C SER A 196 10.44 16.15 -12.75
N GLN A 197 10.28 15.88 -14.06
CA GLN A 197 11.36 15.97 -15.05
C GLN A 197 11.07 16.97 -16.18
N ALA A 198 10.85 18.23 -15.84
CA ALA A 198 11.09 19.31 -16.79
C ALA A 198 12.60 19.59 -16.87
N PRO A 199 13.27 19.47 -18.04
CA PRO A 199 14.63 19.94 -18.19
C PRO A 199 14.62 21.47 -18.12
N GLN A 200 15.27 22.03 -17.10
CA GLN A 200 15.64 23.44 -17.14
C GLN A 200 16.61 23.65 -18.32
N LYS A 201 16.17 24.48 -19.27
CA LYS A 201 16.99 24.99 -20.38
C LYS A 201 18.11 25.89 -19.88
#